data_AF-A0A1H7UT51-F1
#
_entry.id   AF-A0A1H7UT51-F1
#
_cell.length_a   1.000
_cell.length_b   1.000
_cell.length_c   1.000
_cell.angle_alpha   90.00
_cell.angle_beta   90.00
_cell.angle_gamma   90.00
#
_symmetry.space_group_name_H-M   'P 1'
#
loop_
_entity.id
_entity.type
_entity.pdbx_description
1 polymer ?
#
loop_
_entity_poly.entity_id
_entity_poly.type
_entity_poly.pdbx_seq_one_letter_code
_entity_poly.pdbx_strand_id
1 'polypeptide(L)'
;MMPEDLRAAGPYAQPPTNASAAAPGVLLPHLSNPAAPLRQVLAAHAVRHCPHVIEIGGAGLPITGFLHHRPASVTVIDPKIPAFAAETLNGAPCRVRHLAAKLQQVPLAPPDRPFALVLLGLSLKPFGAKAAMPPELLALARAASVLVIDYALDLHRAKNLIGTLLATREDAPTIDLEITINDAAMARAGYDRRRWLAFGAP
;
A
#
# COMPACT_ATOMS: atom_id res chain seq x y z
N MET A 1 -4.79 -43.34 -30.01
CA MET A 1 -4.76 -43.15 -28.55
C MET A 1 -3.28 -43.02 -28.19
N MET A 2 -2.83 -41.82 -27.83
CA MET A 2 -1.44 -41.53 -27.43
C MET A 2 -1.49 -40.98 -25.99
N PRO A 3 -0.57 -41.38 -25.08
CA PRO A 3 -0.60 -40.89 -23.70
C PRO A 3 0.06 -39.51 -23.59
N GLU A 4 -0.64 -38.58 -22.93
CA GLU A 4 -0.07 -37.35 -22.38
C GLU A 4 0.61 -37.67 -21.05
N ASP A 5 1.93 -37.49 -20.95
CA ASP A 5 2.62 -37.34 -19.67
C ASP A 5 3.93 -36.58 -19.86
N LEU A 6 3.86 -35.25 -19.75
CA LEU A 6 5.02 -34.37 -19.61
C LEU A 6 4.64 -33.15 -18.74
N ARG A 7 4.42 -33.37 -17.44
CA ARG A 7 4.57 -32.30 -16.42
C ARG A 7 5.17 -32.88 -15.15
N ALA A 8 6.51 -32.96 -15.15
CA ALA A 8 7.29 -33.23 -13.96
C ALA A 8 7.06 -32.11 -12.92
N ALA A 9 6.39 -32.45 -11.82
CA ALA A 9 6.42 -31.68 -10.59
C ALA A 9 7.82 -31.83 -9.97
N GLY A 10 8.57 -30.73 -9.86
CA GLY A 10 9.83 -30.70 -9.13
C GLY A 10 9.64 -30.87 -7.60
N PRO A 11 10.67 -31.27 -6.84
CA PRO A 11 10.57 -31.75 -5.45
C PRO A 11 10.22 -30.68 -4.40
N TYR A 12 9.80 -29.48 -4.81
CA TYR A 12 9.45 -28.35 -3.92
C TYR A 12 8.00 -27.90 -4.08
N ALA A 13 7.15 -28.69 -4.74
CA ALA A 13 5.71 -28.43 -4.75
C ALA A 13 5.09 -28.76 -3.38
N GLN A 14 4.95 -27.73 -2.54
CA GLN A 14 4.01 -27.73 -1.42
C GLN A 14 2.94 -26.67 -1.67
N PRO A 15 1.67 -26.94 -1.35
CA PRO A 15 0.59 -25.97 -1.56
C PRO A 15 0.78 -24.79 -0.60
N PRO A 16 0.63 -23.53 -1.05
CA PRO A 16 0.82 -22.38 -0.17
C PRO A 16 -0.38 -22.20 0.76
N THR A 17 -0.30 -22.79 1.95
CA THR A 17 -1.08 -22.33 3.11
C THR A 17 -0.40 -21.09 3.68
N ASN A 18 -0.74 -19.91 3.13
CA ASN A 18 -0.74 -18.58 3.76
C ASN A 18 -0.52 -17.49 2.69
N ALA A 19 -1.44 -16.52 2.62
CA ALA A 19 -1.41 -15.36 1.72
C ALA A 19 -0.23 -14.37 1.94
N SER A 20 0.81 -14.77 2.69
CA SER A 20 2.03 -13.99 2.95
C SER A 20 3.30 -14.56 2.29
N ALA A 21 3.19 -15.57 1.42
CA ALA A 21 4.35 -16.29 0.87
C ALA A 21 4.79 -15.85 -0.55
N ALA A 22 4.21 -14.77 -1.11
CA ALA A 22 4.68 -14.26 -2.40
C ALA A 22 6.10 -13.68 -2.28
N ALA A 23 6.96 -13.99 -3.25
CA ALA A 23 8.29 -13.40 -3.34
C ALA A 23 8.19 -11.87 -3.53
N PRO A 24 9.16 -11.08 -3.04
CA PRO A 24 9.18 -9.64 -3.25
C PRO A 24 9.04 -9.27 -4.72
N GLY A 25 8.18 -8.29 -5.03
CA GLY A 25 7.91 -7.83 -6.40
C GLY A 25 6.93 -8.68 -7.19
N VAL A 26 6.44 -9.80 -6.63
CA VAL A 26 5.33 -10.57 -7.22
C VAL A 26 4.02 -10.08 -6.59
N LEU A 27 3.09 -9.66 -7.44
CA LEU A 27 1.74 -9.33 -7.00
C LEU A 27 1.13 -10.52 -6.26
N LEU A 28 0.45 -10.25 -5.13
CA LEU A 28 -0.32 -11.27 -4.47
C LEU A 28 -1.34 -11.86 -5.46
N PRO A 29 -1.62 -13.17 -5.44
CA PRO A 29 -2.53 -13.78 -6.42
C PRO A 29 -3.90 -13.10 -6.52
N HIS A 30 -4.45 -12.64 -5.39
CA HIS A 30 -5.72 -11.91 -5.34
C HIS A 30 -5.60 -10.44 -5.81
N LEU A 31 -4.42 -9.92 -6.11
CA LEU A 31 -4.21 -8.59 -6.69
C LEU A 31 -3.72 -8.65 -8.14
N SER A 32 -3.80 -9.82 -8.77
CA SER A 32 -3.45 -10.02 -10.18
C SER A 32 -4.50 -9.50 -11.16
N ASN A 33 -5.73 -9.22 -10.68
CA ASN A 33 -6.81 -8.70 -11.49
C ASN A 33 -6.50 -7.27 -11.98
N PRO A 34 -6.79 -6.92 -13.25
CA PRO A 34 -6.53 -5.60 -13.81
C PRO A 34 -7.28 -4.45 -13.11
N ALA A 35 -8.30 -4.72 -12.31
CA ALA A 35 -8.97 -3.71 -11.48
C ALA A 35 -8.26 -3.43 -10.15
N ALA A 36 -7.40 -4.33 -9.66
CA ALA A 36 -6.69 -4.16 -8.39
C ALA A 36 -5.79 -2.90 -8.32
N PRO A 37 -5.15 -2.44 -9.41
CA PRO A 37 -4.40 -1.19 -9.48
C PRO A 37 -5.22 0.10 -9.34
N LEU A 38 -6.56 0.05 -9.38
CA LEU A 38 -7.40 1.26 -9.27
C LEU A 38 -7.09 2.05 -7.98
N ARG A 39 -6.78 1.34 -6.89
CA ARG A 39 -6.41 1.93 -5.59
C ARG A 39 -5.15 2.79 -5.69
N GLN A 40 -4.16 2.33 -6.47
CA GLN A 40 -2.91 3.05 -6.74
C GLN A 40 -3.16 4.28 -7.62
N VAL A 41 -4.00 4.15 -8.64
CA VAL A 41 -4.38 5.27 -9.53
C VAL A 41 -5.06 6.38 -8.73
N LEU A 42 -6.03 6.04 -7.87
CA LEU A 42 -6.72 7.00 -7.01
C LEU A 42 -5.75 7.66 -6.02
N ALA A 43 -4.84 6.88 -5.41
CA ALA A 43 -3.81 7.41 -4.51
C ALA A 43 -2.87 8.38 -5.21
N ALA A 44 -2.36 8.01 -6.39
CA ALA A 44 -1.51 8.87 -7.20
C ALA A 44 -2.21 10.18 -7.57
N HIS A 45 -3.50 10.12 -7.92
CA HIS A 45 -4.30 11.30 -8.19
C HIS A 45 -4.45 12.21 -6.96
N ALA A 46 -4.78 11.66 -5.79
CA ALA A 46 -4.97 12.47 -4.59
C ALA A 46 -3.70 13.19 -4.12
N VAL A 47 -2.52 12.62 -4.38
CA VAL A 47 -1.23 13.18 -3.93
C VAL A 47 -0.52 14.05 -4.98
N ARG A 48 -1.16 14.32 -6.12
CA ARG A 48 -0.58 15.00 -7.30
C ARG A 48 0.02 16.39 -7.04
N HIS A 49 -0.29 17.01 -5.90
CA HIS A 49 0.23 18.33 -5.50
C HIS A 49 1.30 18.25 -4.39
N CYS A 50 1.60 17.07 -3.86
CA CYS A 50 2.57 16.90 -2.80
C CYS A 50 3.98 16.68 -3.37
N PRO A 51 4.98 17.49 -2.98
CA PRO A 51 6.37 17.30 -3.39
C PRO A 51 7.02 16.09 -2.71
N HIS A 52 6.55 15.70 -1.52
CA HIS A 52 7.05 14.52 -0.81
C HIS A 52 5.92 13.52 -0.60
N VAL A 53 6.18 12.25 -0.91
CA VAL A 53 5.21 11.17 -0.78
C VAL A 53 5.80 10.02 0.04
N ILE A 54 5.11 9.62 1.09
CA ILE A 54 5.39 8.41 1.86
C ILE A 54 4.25 7.43 1.63
N GLU A 55 4.55 6.25 1.11
CA GLU A 55 3.62 5.14 0.95
C GLU A 55 3.97 4.02 1.94
N ILE A 56 2.96 3.48 2.60
CA ILE A 56 3.06 2.29 3.45
C ILE A 56 2.08 1.24 2.93
N GLY A 57 2.61 0.07 2.57
CA GLY A 57 1.83 -1.00 1.94
C GLY A 57 1.84 -0.92 0.41
N GLY A 58 0.73 -1.30 -0.22
CA GLY A 58 0.63 -1.43 -1.69
C GLY A 58 0.68 -2.88 -2.19
N ALA A 59 1.08 -3.82 -1.34
CA ALA A 59 1.01 -5.27 -1.55
C ALA A 59 1.72 -5.75 -2.83
N GLY A 60 2.93 -5.23 -3.04
CA GLY A 60 3.75 -5.54 -4.21
C GLY A 60 3.56 -4.57 -5.38
N LEU A 61 2.62 -3.62 -5.31
CA LEU A 61 2.36 -2.63 -6.36
C LEU A 61 2.45 -1.20 -5.80
N PRO A 62 3.66 -0.61 -5.75
CA PRO A 62 3.86 0.75 -5.26
C PRO A 62 3.20 1.79 -6.17
N ILE A 63 2.74 2.91 -5.61
CA ILE A 63 2.14 4.00 -6.41
C ILE A 63 3.17 4.71 -7.30
N THR A 64 4.47 4.49 -7.09
CA THR A 64 5.56 5.15 -7.85
C THR A 64 5.35 5.09 -9.36
N GLY A 65 4.85 3.97 -9.91
CA GLY A 65 4.58 3.82 -11.34
C GLY A 65 3.32 4.54 -11.85
N PHE A 66 2.49 5.08 -10.95
CA PHE A 66 1.24 5.76 -11.25
C PHE A 66 1.34 7.29 -11.03
N LEU A 67 2.45 7.76 -10.45
CA LEU A 67 2.68 9.19 -10.26
C LEU A 67 3.01 9.82 -11.61
N HIS A 68 2.22 10.80 -12.03
CA HIS A 68 2.47 11.57 -13.25
C HIS A 68 3.01 12.98 -12.96
N HIS A 69 2.89 13.46 -11.72
CA HIS A 69 3.51 14.72 -11.30
C HIS A 69 5.01 14.52 -11.03
N ARG A 70 5.70 15.61 -10.65
CA ARG A 70 7.15 15.62 -10.40
C ARG A 70 7.44 15.83 -8.90
N PRO A 71 7.25 14.80 -8.05
CA PRO A 71 7.59 14.91 -6.63
C PRO A 71 9.10 15.06 -6.46
N ALA A 72 9.52 15.80 -5.43
CA ALA A 72 10.90 15.87 -4.98
C ALA A 72 11.38 14.56 -4.33
N SER A 73 10.49 13.83 -3.65
CA SER A 73 10.82 12.50 -3.10
C SER A 73 9.63 11.55 -3.00
N VAL A 74 9.91 10.25 -3.16
CA VAL A 74 8.96 9.16 -2.97
C VAL A 74 9.61 8.07 -2.13
N THR A 75 9.05 7.78 -0.96
CA THR A 75 9.47 6.68 -0.09
C THR A 75 8.36 5.66 0.03
N VAL A 76 8.62 4.40 -0.33
CA VAL A 76 7.65 3.29 -0.17
C VAL A 76 8.18 2.31 0.86
N ILE A 77 7.33 1.90 1.80
CA ILE A 77 7.65 0.93 2.85
C ILE A 77 6.67 -0.25 2.74
N ASP A 78 7.16 -1.38 2.23
CA ASP A 78 6.40 -2.62 2.16
C ASP A 78 7.37 -3.82 2.18
N PRO A 79 7.20 -4.81 3.06
CA PRO A 79 8.06 -6.01 3.03
C PRO A 79 7.92 -6.86 1.76
N LYS A 80 6.93 -6.59 0.89
CA LYS A 80 6.61 -7.35 -0.32
C LYS A 80 7.11 -6.71 -1.62
N ILE A 81 7.75 -5.55 -1.57
CA ILE A 81 8.38 -4.93 -2.75
C ILE A 81 9.90 -5.18 -2.74
N PRO A 82 10.56 -5.21 -3.90
CA PRO A 82 12.01 -5.19 -3.95
C PRO A 82 12.55 -3.86 -3.42
N ALA A 83 13.75 -3.89 -2.81
CA ALA A 83 14.45 -2.66 -2.50
C ALA A 83 14.85 -1.96 -3.81
N PHE A 84 14.66 -0.64 -3.87
CA PHE A 84 14.96 0.16 -5.06
C PHE A 84 15.35 1.58 -4.66
N ALA A 85 16.24 2.19 -5.44
CA ALA A 85 16.65 3.57 -5.26
C ALA A 85 16.94 4.22 -6.61
N ALA A 86 16.46 5.46 -6.77
CA ALA A 86 16.78 6.30 -7.93
C ALA A 86 16.81 7.77 -7.51
N GLU A 87 17.45 8.59 -8.33
CA GLU A 87 17.47 10.06 -8.19
C GLU A 87 16.60 10.76 -9.25
N THR A 88 15.89 9.98 -10.07
CA THR A 88 14.89 10.48 -11.01
C THR A 88 13.62 9.62 -10.98
N LEU A 89 12.50 10.25 -11.34
CA LEU A 89 11.22 9.61 -11.61
C LEU A 89 10.63 10.25 -12.87
N ASN A 90 10.25 9.44 -13.87
CA ASN A 90 9.71 9.91 -15.15
C ASN A 90 10.58 10.98 -15.84
N GLY A 91 11.91 10.84 -15.76
CA GLY A 91 12.87 11.78 -16.36
C GLY A 91 13.04 13.11 -15.62
N ALA A 92 12.40 13.30 -14.47
CA ALA A 92 12.57 14.48 -13.62
C ALA A 92 13.34 14.14 -12.32
N PRO A 93 14.08 15.10 -11.73
CA PRO A 93 14.73 14.90 -10.43
C PRO A 93 13.73 14.46 -9.35
N CYS A 94 14.00 13.34 -8.70
CA CYS A 94 13.17 12.80 -7.62
C CYS A 94 13.96 11.77 -6.82
N ARG A 95 14.06 11.95 -5.50
CA ARG A 95 14.63 10.92 -4.62
C ARG A 95 13.63 9.80 -4.39
N VAL A 96 13.78 8.69 -5.10
CA VAL A 96 12.97 7.49 -4.94
C VAL A 96 13.67 6.49 -4.03
N ARG A 97 12.96 5.97 -3.04
CA ARG A 97 13.42 4.90 -2.13
C ARG A 97 12.29 3.90 -1.90
N HIS A 98 12.50 2.64 -2.26
CA HIS A 98 11.62 1.53 -1.88
C HIS A 98 12.35 0.71 -0.82
N LEU A 99 11.72 0.60 0.34
CA LEU A 99 12.25 -0.08 1.51
C LEU A 99 11.49 -1.40 1.69
N ALA A 100 12.18 -2.51 1.37
CA ALA A 100 11.70 -3.87 1.57
C ALA A 100 11.72 -4.24 3.07
N ALA A 101 10.90 -3.58 3.87
CA ALA A 101 10.93 -3.65 5.32
C ALA A 101 9.53 -3.56 5.93
N LYS A 102 9.37 -4.11 7.14
CA LYS A 102 8.18 -3.81 7.94
C LYS A 102 8.26 -2.38 8.44
N LEU A 103 7.11 -1.70 8.53
CA LEU A 103 7.01 -0.31 9.00
C LEU A 103 7.82 -0.05 10.27
N GLN A 104 7.70 -0.94 11.25
CA GLN A 104 8.31 -0.79 12.57
C GLN A 104 9.85 -0.89 12.56
N GLN A 105 10.47 -1.28 11.45
CA GLN A 105 11.92 -1.33 11.27
C GLN A 105 12.48 -0.05 10.64
N VAL A 106 11.62 0.83 10.12
CA VAL A 106 12.01 2.04 9.42
C VAL A 106 11.82 3.24 10.36
N PRO A 107 12.85 4.08 10.56
CA PRO A 107 12.67 5.37 11.23
C PRO A 107 11.69 6.24 10.44
N LEU A 108 10.61 6.65 11.09
CA LEU A 108 9.58 7.51 10.50
C LEU A 108 9.83 8.95 10.93
N ALA A 109 10.39 9.75 10.02
CA ALA A 109 10.51 11.19 10.19
C ALA A 109 9.64 11.90 9.13
N PRO A 110 8.86 12.92 9.51
CA PRO A 110 8.18 13.75 8.52
C PRO A 110 9.23 14.43 7.64
N PRO A 111 9.05 14.44 6.30
CA PRO A 111 9.84 15.28 5.43
C PRO A 111 9.42 16.74 5.60
N ASP A 112 10.10 17.65 4.90
CA ASP A 112 9.64 19.03 4.76
C ASP A 112 8.20 19.05 4.23
N ARG A 113 7.37 19.91 4.81
CA ARG A 113 6.00 20.11 4.35
C ARG A 113 5.98 20.93 3.06
N PRO A 114 5.00 20.72 2.16
CA PRO A 114 3.89 19.78 2.26
C PRO A 114 4.28 18.34 1.88
N PHE A 115 3.61 17.35 2.48
CA PHE A 115 3.83 15.94 2.14
C PHE A 115 2.54 15.12 2.21
N ALA A 116 2.51 14.01 1.47
CA ALA A 116 1.44 13.03 1.51
C ALA A 116 1.86 11.79 2.29
N LEU A 117 0.92 11.24 3.05
CA LEU A 117 0.99 9.89 3.60
C LEU A 117 -0.08 9.02 2.93
N VAL A 118 0.34 7.90 2.37
CA VAL A 118 -0.53 6.93 1.68
C VAL A 118 -0.47 5.59 2.40
N LEU A 119 -1.62 5.11 2.87
CA LEU A 119 -1.77 3.80 3.51
C LEU A 119 -2.60 2.89 2.59
N LEU A 120 -1.94 2.08 1.77
CA LEU A 120 -2.61 1.16 0.84
C LEU A 120 -2.77 -0.24 1.43
N GLY A 121 -4.02 -0.69 1.56
CA GLY A 121 -4.37 -2.00 2.09
C GLY A 121 -4.05 -2.15 3.57
N LEU A 122 -4.51 -1.19 4.41
CA LEU A 122 -4.28 -1.16 5.85
C LEU A 122 -4.48 -2.53 6.50
N SER A 123 -3.39 -3.17 6.90
CA SER A 123 -3.40 -4.48 7.57
C SER A 123 -2.19 -4.64 8.51
N LEU A 124 -1.78 -3.55 9.15
CA LEU A 124 -0.62 -3.55 10.03
C LEU A 124 -0.80 -4.55 11.18
N LYS A 125 0.29 -5.18 11.57
CA LYS A 125 0.39 -6.09 12.72
C LYS A 125 1.53 -5.63 13.61
N PRO A 126 1.51 -5.94 14.91
CA PRO A 126 2.68 -5.78 15.75
C PRO A 126 3.90 -6.50 15.16
N PHE A 127 5.09 -5.98 15.46
CA PHE A 127 6.34 -6.61 15.08
C PHE A 127 7.33 -6.61 16.24
N GLY A 128 7.60 -7.80 16.78
CA GLY A 128 8.30 -7.95 18.06
C GLY A 128 7.53 -7.22 19.17
N ALA A 129 8.23 -6.40 19.95
CA ALA A 129 7.63 -5.57 20.99
C ALA A 129 6.95 -4.29 20.47
N LYS A 130 7.05 -3.97 19.16
CA LYS A 130 6.49 -2.74 18.59
C LYS A 130 5.04 -2.92 18.19
N ALA A 131 4.20 -1.94 18.52
CA ALA A 131 2.79 -1.92 18.18
C ALA A 131 2.52 -1.90 16.67
N ALA A 132 1.30 -2.28 16.27
CA ALA A 132 0.86 -2.23 14.87
C ALA A 132 0.82 -0.79 14.33
N MET A 133 0.35 0.15 15.16
CA MET A 133 0.36 1.58 14.89
C MET A 133 1.28 2.26 15.90
N PRO A 134 2.56 2.44 15.56
CA PRO A 134 3.49 3.17 16.43
C PRO A 134 3.10 4.66 16.47
N PRO A 135 3.37 5.39 17.57
CA PRO A 135 3.03 6.82 17.71
C PRO A 135 3.53 7.70 16.55
N GLU A 136 4.69 7.36 15.99
CA GLU A 136 5.32 8.06 14.87
C GLU A 136 4.47 7.98 13.60
N LEU A 137 3.77 6.87 13.37
CA LEU A 137 2.81 6.76 12.26
C LEU A 137 1.62 7.70 12.47
N LEU A 138 1.11 7.79 13.69
CA LEU A 138 -0.02 8.68 14.01
C LEU A 138 0.40 10.15 13.91
N ALA A 139 1.63 10.48 14.30
CA ALA A 139 2.21 11.80 14.12
C ALA A 139 2.36 12.16 12.64
N LEU A 140 2.83 11.22 11.79
CA LEU A 140 2.87 11.42 10.34
C LEU A 140 1.47 11.65 9.77
N ALA A 141 0.49 10.83 10.13
CA ALA A 141 -0.88 10.95 9.64
C ALA A 141 -1.52 12.30 10.00
N ARG A 142 -1.28 12.79 11.23
CA ARG A 142 -1.71 14.11 11.69
C ARG A 142 -1.01 15.25 10.95
N ALA A 143 0.29 15.10 10.67
CA ALA A 143 1.11 16.13 10.05
C ALA A 143 0.99 16.21 8.52
N ALA A 144 0.50 15.15 7.87
CA ALA A 144 0.40 15.08 6.42
C ALA A 144 -0.57 16.13 5.87
N SER A 145 -0.16 16.78 4.79
CA SER A 145 -1.02 17.69 4.03
C SER A 145 -2.13 16.91 3.31
N VAL A 146 -1.78 15.74 2.78
CA VAL A 146 -2.73 14.77 2.21
C VAL A 146 -2.57 13.43 2.90
N LEU A 147 -3.67 12.87 3.41
CA LEU A 147 -3.69 11.51 3.97
C LEU A 147 -4.62 10.63 3.12
N VAL A 148 -4.08 9.57 2.54
CA VAL A 148 -4.83 8.55 1.81
C VAL A 148 -4.90 7.27 2.62
N ILE A 149 -6.09 6.68 2.75
CA ILE A 149 -6.30 5.41 3.46
C ILE A 149 -7.15 4.48 2.59
N ASP A 150 -6.63 3.30 2.27
CA ASP A 150 -7.36 2.21 1.62
C ASP A 150 -7.38 0.99 2.54
N TYR A 151 -8.56 0.42 2.76
CA TYR A 151 -8.69 -0.79 3.57
C TYR A 151 -9.86 -1.67 3.15
N ALA A 152 -9.70 -2.97 3.31
CA ALA A 152 -10.79 -3.94 3.09
C ALA A 152 -11.78 -3.88 4.25
N LEU A 153 -13.07 -3.79 3.94
CA LEU A 153 -14.15 -3.64 4.93
C LEU A 153 -14.28 -4.87 5.83
N ASP A 154 -14.03 -6.05 5.31
CA ASP A 154 -14.19 -7.30 6.04
C ASP A 154 -12.94 -7.75 6.79
N LEU A 155 -11.83 -7.00 6.67
CA LEU A 155 -10.59 -7.31 7.36
C LEU A 155 -10.62 -6.82 8.81
N HIS A 156 -10.77 -7.76 9.77
CA HIS A 156 -10.85 -7.46 11.21
C HIS A 156 -9.71 -6.55 11.72
N ARG A 157 -8.47 -6.78 11.26
CA ARG A 157 -7.35 -5.92 11.64
C ARG A 157 -7.54 -4.47 11.18
N ALA A 158 -8.01 -4.25 9.95
CA ALA A 158 -8.25 -2.90 9.45
C ALA A 158 -9.30 -2.18 10.30
N LYS A 159 -10.39 -2.88 10.65
CA LYS A 159 -11.47 -2.37 11.51
C LYS A 159 -10.96 -1.88 12.87
N ASN A 160 -9.98 -2.57 13.46
CA ASN A 160 -9.43 -2.18 14.77
C ASN A 160 -8.45 -1.00 14.69
N LEU A 161 -7.91 -0.70 13.50
CA LEU A 161 -6.90 0.35 13.31
C LEU A 161 -7.50 1.65 12.76
N ILE A 162 -8.56 1.55 11.95
CA ILE A 162 -9.08 2.68 11.18
C ILE A 162 -9.55 3.82 12.09
N GLY A 163 -10.24 3.52 13.21
CA GLY A 163 -10.73 4.55 14.13
C GLY A 163 -9.61 5.46 14.66
N THR A 164 -8.46 4.88 15.01
CA THR A 164 -7.31 5.66 15.50
C THR A 164 -6.69 6.53 14.41
N LEU A 165 -6.64 6.05 13.17
CA LEU A 165 -6.14 6.85 12.03
C LEU A 165 -7.11 7.98 11.70
N LEU A 166 -8.41 7.73 11.68
CA LEU A 166 -9.42 8.77 11.45
C LEU A 166 -9.36 9.86 12.52
N ALA A 167 -9.11 9.50 13.78
CA ALA A 167 -8.94 10.45 14.89
C ALA A 167 -7.67 11.33 14.77
N THR A 168 -6.82 11.13 13.75
CA THR A 168 -5.71 12.05 13.46
C THR A 168 -6.14 13.26 12.64
N ARG A 169 -7.37 13.28 12.13
CA ARG A 169 -7.94 14.35 11.31
C ARG A 169 -9.15 14.95 12.01
N GLU A 170 -9.27 16.26 11.95
CA GLU A 170 -10.44 17.00 12.43
C GLU A 170 -11.47 17.19 11.32
N ASP A 171 -10.99 17.39 10.09
CA ASP A 171 -11.83 17.53 8.90
C ASP A 171 -12.36 16.19 8.40
N ALA A 172 -13.51 16.24 7.72
CA ALA A 172 -14.02 15.13 6.92
C ALA A 172 -13.09 14.82 5.73
N PRO A 173 -13.07 13.57 5.23
CA PRO A 173 -12.35 13.25 4.00
C PRO A 173 -12.94 14.03 2.82
N THR A 174 -12.09 14.65 2.00
CA THR A 174 -12.52 15.29 0.73
C THR A 174 -13.04 14.25 -0.25
N ILE A 175 -12.46 13.04 -0.22
CA ILE A 175 -12.88 11.91 -1.05
C ILE A 175 -13.19 10.72 -0.13
N ASP A 176 -14.40 10.19 -0.23
CA ASP A 176 -14.84 9.00 0.50
C ASP A 176 -15.55 8.06 -0.50
N LEU A 177 -14.90 6.94 -0.80
CA LEU A 177 -15.37 5.98 -1.80
C LEU A 177 -15.51 4.60 -1.19
N GLU A 178 -16.65 3.97 -1.42
CA GLU A 178 -16.79 2.53 -1.32
C GLU A 178 -16.45 1.91 -2.67
N ILE A 179 -15.50 0.98 -2.67
CA ILE A 179 -14.99 0.33 -3.88
C ILE A 179 -15.23 -1.17 -3.74
N THR A 180 -15.84 -1.76 -4.77
CA THR A 180 -15.88 -3.22 -4.94
C THR A 180 -15.01 -3.60 -6.13
N ILE A 181 -13.95 -4.36 -5.89
CA ILE A 181 -13.16 -4.98 -6.95
C ILE A 181 -13.83 -6.31 -7.30
N ASN A 182 -14.49 -6.36 -8.44
CA ASN A 182 -15.19 -7.55 -8.92
C ASN A 182 -14.19 -8.63 -9.38
N ASP A 183 -13.58 -9.31 -8.42
CA ASP A 183 -12.63 -10.38 -8.62
C ASP A 183 -12.94 -11.55 -7.67
N ALA A 184 -13.13 -12.74 -8.23
CA ALA A 184 -13.52 -13.91 -7.45
C ALA A 184 -12.45 -14.33 -6.42
N ALA A 185 -11.16 -14.09 -6.69
CA ALA A 185 -10.10 -14.41 -5.74
C ALA A 185 -10.07 -13.40 -4.58
N MET A 186 -10.30 -12.12 -4.84
CA MET A 186 -10.46 -11.09 -3.80
C MET A 186 -11.71 -11.34 -2.95
N ALA A 187 -12.83 -11.68 -3.58
CA ALA A 187 -14.08 -11.98 -2.87
C ALA A 187 -13.92 -13.17 -1.93
N ARG A 188 -13.32 -14.28 -2.41
CA ARG A 188 -12.99 -15.43 -1.55
C ARG A 188 -12.04 -15.08 -0.41
N ALA A 189 -11.14 -14.12 -0.61
CA ALA A 189 -10.20 -13.67 0.40
C ALA A 189 -10.76 -12.59 1.34
N GLY A 190 -11.97 -12.06 1.09
CA GLY A 190 -12.58 -10.96 1.85
C GLY A 190 -11.88 -9.62 1.66
N TYR A 191 -11.29 -9.38 0.49
CA TYR A 191 -10.54 -8.16 0.17
C TYR A 191 -11.16 -7.29 -0.93
N ASP A 192 -12.24 -7.77 -1.55
CA ASP A 192 -12.95 -7.16 -2.68
C ASP A 192 -13.67 -5.87 -2.30
N ARG A 193 -14.36 -5.83 -1.16
CA ARG A 193 -15.07 -4.64 -0.66
C ARG A 193 -14.15 -3.78 0.19
N ARG A 194 -14.05 -2.51 -0.16
CA ARG A 194 -13.04 -1.60 0.38
C ARG A 194 -13.63 -0.23 0.62
N ARG A 195 -13.04 0.49 1.56
CA ARG A 195 -13.22 1.93 1.68
C ARG A 195 -11.90 2.62 1.37
N TRP A 196 -12.01 3.69 0.60
CA TRP A 196 -10.90 4.49 0.15
C TRP A 196 -11.18 5.95 0.51
N LEU A 197 -10.29 6.54 1.29
CA LEU A 197 -10.45 7.87 1.87
C LEU A 197 -9.26 8.74 1.46
N ALA A 198 -9.51 10.01 1.15
CA ALA A 198 -8.47 11.03 1.09
C ALA A 198 -8.87 12.30 1.85
N PHE A 199 -7.98 12.77 2.71
CA PHE A 199 -8.11 14.02 3.47
C PHE A 199 -7.15 15.06 2.90
N GLY A 200 -7.59 16.32 2.84
CA GLY A 200 -6.76 17.44 2.34
C GLY A 200 -6.44 17.35 0.84
N ALA A 201 -7.04 16.40 0.13
CA ALA A 201 -6.97 16.35 -1.33
C ALA A 201 -7.76 17.54 -1.89
N PRO A 202 -7.25 18.22 -2.94
CA PRO A 202 -7.96 19.30 -3.62
C PRO A 202 -8.94 18.79 -4.68
#